data_AF-A0A519CM30-F1
#
_entry.id   AF-A0A519CM30-F1
#
_cell.length_a   1.000
_cell.length_b   1.000
_cell.length_c   1.000
_cell.angle_alpha   90.00
_cell.angle_beta   90.00
_cell.angle_gamma   90.00
#
_symmetry.space_group_name_H-M   'P 1'
#
loop_
_entity.id
_entity.type
_entity.pdbx_description
1 polymer ?
#
loop_
_entity_poly.entity_id
_entity_poly.type
_entity_poly.pdbx_seq_one_letter_code
_entity_poly.pdbx_strand_id
1 'polypeptide(L)'
;MKEISQELNFGLDNFVFFDDDPVNREFMKSSLPQVHTVNLPKDPSQYSIILQNLKGFDTLKITKEDSERNQMYLEQQNRKELQSNVVELDDFLKQLELKVSLKSANEFTIPRISQLTMKTNQFNLTTKRYQEEDIEKLAKDTDFFVGCAQVVDKFGDNGITSVYIINKQNKKEWIIDTFLLSCRVMGREIEKAILAHIISDARNNNVDKIYANYIPTQKNKPIENFLSNCGFKHEKNSWIIIPKDDFKLPDCIKLIEE
;
A
#
# COMPACT_ATOMS: atom_id res chain seq x y z
N MET A 1 -18.65 -4.85 -14.09
CA MET A 1 -18.26 -3.95 -12.97
C MET A 1 -17.58 -4.67 -11.82
N LYS A 2 -18.22 -5.65 -11.15
CA LYS A 2 -17.56 -6.40 -10.05
C LYS A 2 -16.26 -7.08 -10.50
N GLU A 3 -16.27 -7.72 -11.65
CA GLU A 3 -15.07 -8.34 -12.25
C GLU A 3 -13.97 -7.31 -12.51
N ILE A 4 -14.30 -6.17 -13.13
CA ILE A 4 -13.33 -5.06 -13.35
C ILE A 4 -12.75 -4.54 -12.02
N SER A 5 -13.59 -4.39 -10.99
CA SER A 5 -13.16 -3.98 -9.65
C SER A 5 -12.18 -4.99 -9.03
N GLN A 6 -12.45 -6.28 -9.18
CA GLN A 6 -11.55 -7.35 -8.73
C GLN A 6 -10.26 -7.39 -9.55
N GLU A 7 -10.37 -7.28 -10.87
CA GLU A 7 -9.23 -7.35 -11.79
C GLU A 7 -8.24 -6.21 -11.53
N LEU A 8 -8.74 -4.99 -11.32
CA LEU A 8 -7.95 -3.80 -11.04
C LEU A 8 -7.61 -3.62 -9.55
N ASN A 9 -8.17 -4.46 -8.67
CA ASN A 9 -8.03 -4.38 -7.22
C ASN A 9 -8.41 -2.98 -6.64
N PHE A 10 -9.48 -2.39 -7.15
CA PHE A 10 -10.04 -1.13 -6.67
C PHE A 10 -11.40 -1.36 -6.02
N GLY A 11 -11.69 -0.65 -4.93
CA GLY A 11 -13.02 -0.65 -4.34
C GLY A 11 -14.05 -0.05 -5.28
N LEU A 12 -15.28 -0.57 -5.25
CA LEU A 12 -16.40 -0.10 -6.09
C LEU A 12 -16.71 1.39 -5.91
N ASP A 13 -16.35 1.95 -4.76
CA ASP A 13 -16.39 3.38 -4.40
C ASP A 13 -15.50 4.28 -5.28
N ASN A 14 -14.59 3.68 -6.06
CA ASN A 14 -13.70 4.40 -6.99
C ASN A 14 -14.20 4.38 -8.44
N PHE A 15 -15.39 3.83 -8.70
CA PHE A 15 -15.94 3.73 -10.06
C PHE A 15 -17.05 4.75 -10.27
N VAL A 16 -17.08 5.31 -11.48
CA VAL A 16 -18.15 6.19 -11.97
C VAL A 16 -18.89 5.46 -13.08
N PHE A 17 -20.22 5.41 -13.00
CA PHE A 17 -21.09 4.85 -14.04
C PHE A 17 -21.81 5.99 -14.77
N PHE A 18 -21.64 6.05 -16.09
CA PHE A 18 -22.17 7.10 -16.96
C PHE A 18 -22.86 6.44 -18.15
N ASP A 19 -24.19 6.52 -18.21
CA ASP A 19 -25.04 5.85 -19.19
C ASP A 19 -26.29 6.71 -19.43
N ASP A 20 -26.68 6.91 -20.68
CA ASP A 20 -27.80 7.76 -21.07
C ASP A 20 -29.17 7.11 -20.82
N ASP A 21 -29.24 5.79 -20.65
CA ASP A 21 -30.46 5.07 -20.31
C ASP A 21 -30.78 5.15 -18.80
N PRO A 22 -31.92 5.76 -18.40
CA PRO A 22 -32.33 5.81 -16.99
C PRO A 22 -32.53 4.42 -16.35
N VAL A 23 -32.92 3.40 -17.12
CA VAL A 23 -33.12 2.04 -16.61
C VAL A 23 -31.79 1.44 -16.17
N ASN A 24 -30.73 1.58 -16.98
CA ASN A 24 -29.38 1.12 -16.63
C ASN A 24 -28.86 1.82 -15.38
N ARG A 25 -29.10 3.14 -15.25
CA ARG A 25 -28.71 3.92 -14.08
C ARG A 25 -29.40 3.45 -12.80
N GLU A 26 -30.72 3.21 -12.83
CA GLU A 26 -31.44 2.73 -11.65
C GLU A 26 -31.06 1.27 -11.29
N PHE A 27 -30.80 0.43 -12.29
CA PHE A 27 -30.27 -0.90 -12.06
C PHE A 27 -28.89 -0.85 -11.38
N MET A 28 -28.01 0.06 -11.80
CA MET A 28 -26.70 0.25 -11.17
C MET A 28 -26.79 0.75 -9.73
N LYS A 29 -27.63 1.76 -9.45
CA LYS A 29 -27.85 2.26 -8.09
C LYS A 29 -28.38 1.20 -7.13
N SER A 30 -29.30 0.35 -7.60
CA SER A 30 -29.88 -0.73 -6.78
C SER A 30 -28.92 -1.91 -6.60
N SER A 31 -28.20 -2.31 -7.65
CA SER A 31 -27.30 -3.47 -7.62
C SER A 31 -25.95 -3.19 -6.99
N LEU A 32 -25.41 -1.98 -7.19
CA LEU A 32 -24.05 -1.57 -6.82
C LEU A 32 -24.06 -0.12 -6.29
N PRO A 33 -24.67 0.14 -5.12
CA PRO A 33 -24.82 1.49 -4.58
C PRO A 33 -23.50 2.20 -4.27
N GLN A 34 -22.39 1.46 -4.18
CA GLN A 34 -21.05 2.02 -3.98
C GLN A 34 -20.52 2.72 -5.24
N VAL A 35 -21.00 2.36 -6.43
CA VAL A 35 -20.55 2.97 -7.69
C VAL A 35 -21.23 4.33 -7.86
N HIS A 36 -20.45 5.38 -8.11
CA HIS A 36 -21.01 6.72 -8.34
C HIS A 36 -21.74 6.76 -9.68
N THR A 37 -23.07 6.64 -9.64
CA THR A 37 -23.92 6.70 -10.83
C THR A 37 -24.30 8.14 -11.13
N VAL A 38 -23.86 8.65 -12.28
CA VAL A 38 -24.10 10.04 -12.69
C VAL A 38 -25.54 10.21 -13.15
N ASN A 39 -26.26 11.17 -12.57
CA ASN A 39 -27.61 11.50 -13.02
C ASN A 39 -27.53 12.34 -14.30
N LEU A 40 -28.12 11.83 -15.39
CA LEU A 40 -28.17 12.52 -16.67
C LEU A 40 -29.58 13.02 -17.01
N PRO A 41 -29.72 14.24 -17.54
CA PRO A 41 -30.98 14.77 -18.06
C PRO A 41 -31.37 14.06 -19.36
N LYS A 42 -32.58 14.33 -19.87
CA LYS A 42 -33.00 13.80 -21.19
C LYS A 42 -32.30 14.50 -22.36
N ASP A 43 -31.78 15.70 -22.15
CA ASP A 43 -31.13 16.53 -23.15
C ASP A 43 -29.62 16.22 -23.20
N PRO A 44 -29.13 15.57 -24.28
CA PRO A 44 -27.73 15.18 -24.39
C PRO A 44 -26.74 16.35 -24.46
N SER A 45 -27.21 17.56 -24.82
CA SER A 45 -26.34 18.74 -24.90
C SER A 45 -25.72 19.12 -23.55
N GLN A 46 -26.33 18.66 -22.44
CA GLN A 46 -25.88 18.93 -21.08
C GLN A 46 -24.84 17.93 -20.58
N TYR A 47 -24.61 16.82 -21.29
CA TYR A 47 -23.76 15.72 -20.81
C TYR A 47 -22.30 16.15 -20.63
N SER A 48 -21.79 16.95 -21.57
CA SER A 48 -20.41 17.47 -21.51
C SER A 48 -20.18 18.37 -20.29
N ILE A 49 -21.15 19.24 -19.99
CA ILE A 49 -21.09 20.14 -18.83
C ILE A 49 -21.14 19.33 -17.53
N ILE A 50 -21.97 18.28 -17.47
CA ILE A 50 -22.02 17.39 -16.31
C ILE A 50 -20.67 16.71 -16.11
N LEU A 51 -20.09 16.11 -17.16
CA LEU A 51 -18.77 15.46 -17.09
C LEU A 51 -17.67 16.42 -16.64
N GLN A 52 -17.64 17.65 -17.17
CA GLN A 52 -16.63 18.65 -16.79
C GLN A 52 -16.75 19.10 -15.33
N ASN A 53 -17.95 19.04 -14.75
CA ASN A 53 -18.19 19.42 -13.36
C ASN A 53 -18.10 18.23 -12.38
N LEU A 54 -17.81 17.01 -12.87
CA LEU A 54 -17.57 15.86 -12.01
C LEU A 54 -16.21 15.99 -11.33
N LYS A 55 -16.23 16.39 -10.06
CA LYS A 55 -15.04 16.51 -9.21
C LYS A 55 -14.24 15.21 -9.02
N GLY A 56 -14.80 14.07 -9.42
CA GLY A 56 -14.15 12.76 -9.30
C GLY A 56 -12.97 12.55 -10.26
N PHE A 57 -12.79 13.42 -11.26
CA PHE A 57 -11.72 13.31 -12.26
C PHE A 57 -10.67 14.42 -12.16
N ASP A 58 -10.84 15.37 -11.25
CA ASP A 58 -9.90 16.47 -11.05
C ASP A 58 -8.60 15.93 -10.44
N THR A 59 -7.46 16.22 -11.09
CA THR A 59 -6.13 15.95 -10.55
C THR A 59 -5.33 17.24 -10.47
N LEU A 60 -4.80 17.54 -9.28
CA LEU A 60 -3.98 18.73 -9.07
C LEU A 60 -2.59 18.60 -9.72
N LYS A 61 -2.11 17.36 -9.91
CA LYS A 61 -0.79 17.08 -10.47
C LYS A 61 -0.76 15.67 -11.07
N ILE A 62 -0.31 15.57 -12.32
CA ILE A 62 0.03 14.29 -12.94
C ILE A 62 1.42 13.89 -12.44
N THR A 63 1.52 12.75 -11.79
CA THR A 63 2.80 12.22 -11.32
C THR A 63 3.47 11.38 -12.40
N LYS A 64 4.78 11.13 -12.28
CA LYS A 64 5.51 10.22 -13.18
C LYS A 64 4.84 8.84 -13.24
N GLU A 65 4.40 8.33 -12.09
CA GLU A 65 3.66 7.08 -11.97
C GLU A 65 2.34 7.10 -12.77
N ASP A 66 1.63 8.22 -12.79
CA ASP A 66 0.39 8.34 -13.58
C ASP A 66 0.66 8.19 -15.08
N SER A 67 1.83 8.63 -15.56
CA SER A 67 2.24 8.49 -16.98
C SER A 67 2.65 7.06 -17.36
N GLU A 68 3.15 6.28 -16.39
CA GLU A 68 3.62 4.90 -16.59
C GLU A 68 2.51 3.87 -16.36
N ARG A 69 1.32 4.30 -15.93
CA ARG A 69 0.23 3.43 -15.46
C ARG A 69 -0.21 2.36 -16.47
N ASN A 70 -0.23 2.68 -17.76
CA ASN A 70 -0.57 1.72 -18.81
C ASN A 70 0.44 0.58 -18.89
N GLN A 71 1.74 0.91 -18.83
CA GLN A 71 2.81 -0.08 -18.79
C GLN A 71 2.69 -0.98 -17.55
N MET A 72 2.38 -0.38 -16.39
CA MET A 72 2.18 -1.13 -15.15
C MET A 72 1.03 -2.15 -15.24
N TYR A 73 -0.06 -1.83 -15.96
CA TYR A 73 -1.16 -2.77 -16.17
C TYR A 73 -0.74 -3.96 -17.04
N LEU A 74 0.03 -3.73 -18.11
CA LEU A 74 0.55 -4.80 -18.96
C LEU A 74 1.48 -5.73 -18.17
N GLU A 75 2.38 -5.17 -17.39
CA GLU A 75 3.25 -5.96 -16.52
C GLU A 75 2.45 -6.74 -15.46
N GLN A 76 1.36 -6.16 -14.93
CA GLN A 76 0.49 -6.85 -13.99
C GLN A 76 -0.26 -8.02 -14.64
N GLN A 77 -0.63 -7.94 -15.91
CA GLN A 77 -1.18 -9.07 -16.66
C GLN A 77 -0.16 -10.21 -16.77
N ASN A 78 1.09 -9.90 -17.13
CA ASN A 78 2.17 -10.90 -17.19
C ASN A 78 2.41 -11.57 -15.82
N ARG A 79 2.33 -10.81 -14.73
CA ARG A 79 2.42 -11.36 -13.35
C ARG A 79 1.27 -12.33 -13.04
N LYS A 80 0.04 -12.00 -13.46
CA LYS A 80 -1.13 -12.88 -13.28
C LYS A 80 -1.00 -14.16 -14.10
N GLU A 81 -0.54 -14.06 -15.34
CA GLU A 81 -0.30 -15.22 -16.20
C GLU A 81 0.75 -16.15 -15.58
N LEU A 82 1.87 -15.58 -15.10
CA LEU A 82 2.87 -16.34 -14.36
C LEU A 82 2.27 -17.02 -13.13
N GLN A 83 1.46 -16.31 -12.34
CA GLN A 83 0.81 -16.86 -11.16
C GLN A 83 -0.14 -18.02 -11.50
N SER A 84 -0.88 -17.93 -12.62
CA SER A 84 -1.77 -19.02 -13.06
C SER A 84 -1.04 -20.28 -13.54
N ASN A 85 0.23 -20.15 -13.93
CA ASN A 85 1.04 -21.26 -14.43
C ASN A 85 1.80 -22.00 -13.31
N VAL A 86 1.66 -21.57 -12.06
CA VAL A 86 2.37 -22.14 -10.90
C VAL A 86 1.36 -22.59 -9.85
N VAL A 87 1.59 -23.76 -9.26
CA VAL A 87 0.70 -24.35 -8.24
C VAL A 87 0.99 -23.77 -6.85
N GLU A 88 2.26 -23.60 -6.51
CA GLU A 88 2.71 -23.17 -5.18
C GLU A 88 3.16 -21.70 -5.16
N LEU A 89 2.79 -20.97 -4.10
CA LEU A 89 3.14 -19.56 -3.94
C LEU A 89 4.66 -19.35 -3.93
N ASP A 90 5.42 -20.22 -3.26
CA ASP A 90 6.87 -20.09 -3.13
C ASP A 90 7.58 -20.16 -4.49
N ASP A 91 7.09 -21.00 -5.39
CA ASP A 91 7.64 -21.12 -6.74
C ASP A 91 7.33 -19.88 -7.58
N PHE A 92 6.15 -19.28 -7.40
CA PHE A 92 5.80 -18.02 -8.03
C PHE A 92 6.72 -16.88 -7.56
N LEU A 93 6.95 -16.77 -6.24
CA LEU A 93 7.82 -15.73 -5.68
C LEU A 93 9.27 -15.87 -6.12
N LYS A 94 9.81 -17.09 -6.17
CA LYS A 94 11.15 -17.36 -6.72
C LYS A 94 11.26 -16.92 -8.18
N GLN A 95 10.25 -17.24 -8.99
CA GLN A 95 10.23 -16.87 -10.40
C GLN A 95 10.02 -15.38 -10.66
N LEU A 96 9.50 -14.60 -9.70
CA LEU A 96 9.36 -13.15 -9.84
C LEU A 96 10.71 -12.41 -9.74
N GLU A 97 11.73 -13.02 -9.13
CA GLU A 97 13.05 -12.42 -8.90
C GLU A 97 12.96 -11.06 -8.18
N LEU A 98 12.24 -11.04 -7.06
CA LEU A 98 11.97 -9.82 -6.29
C LEU A 98 13.24 -9.21 -5.73
N LYS A 99 13.43 -7.92 -6.02
CA LYS A 99 14.46 -7.06 -5.43
C LYS A 99 13.77 -5.94 -4.66
N VAL A 100 14.12 -5.81 -3.39
CA VAL A 100 13.57 -4.80 -2.48
C VAL A 100 14.70 -3.89 -2.04
N SER A 101 14.69 -2.63 -2.49
CA SER A 101 15.63 -1.60 -2.02
C SER A 101 14.98 -0.80 -0.90
N LEU A 102 15.52 -0.90 0.32
CA LEU A 102 15.16 -0.07 1.46
C LEU A 102 15.90 1.24 1.40
N LYS A 103 15.17 2.35 1.55
CA LYS A 103 15.72 3.72 1.41
C LYS A 103 15.29 4.56 2.60
N SER A 104 16.19 5.43 3.05
CA SER A 104 15.86 6.49 4.00
C SER A 104 15.05 7.60 3.31
N ALA A 105 14.21 8.30 4.09
CA ALA A 105 13.52 9.48 3.60
C ALA A 105 14.52 10.59 3.24
N ASN A 106 14.36 11.17 2.05
CA ASN A 106 15.12 12.30 1.55
C ASN A 106 14.23 13.17 0.64
N GLU A 107 14.76 14.28 0.15
CA GLU A 107 14.02 15.25 -0.68
C GLU A 107 13.34 14.63 -1.91
N PHE A 108 13.88 13.52 -2.45
CA PHE A 108 13.32 12.82 -3.60
C PHE A 108 12.25 11.79 -3.22
N THR A 109 12.34 11.18 -2.03
CA THR A 109 11.40 10.13 -1.59
C THR A 109 10.23 10.69 -0.78
N ILE A 110 10.40 11.82 -0.09
CA ILE A 110 9.38 12.46 0.75
C ILE A 110 8.03 12.67 0.05
N PRO A 111 7.96 13.26 -1.18
CA PRO A 111 6.68 13.47 -1.86
C PRO A 111 5.92 12.16 -2.08
N ARG A 112 6.65 11.09 -2.41
CA ARG A 112 6.07 9.76 -2.62
C ARG A 112 5.65 9.10 -1.31
N ILE A 113 6.44 9.24 -0.25
CA ILE A 113 6.09 8.75 1.09
C ILE A 113 4.76 9.37 1.55
N SER A 114 4.66 10.70 1.50
CA SER A 114 3.44 11.46 1.83
C SER A 114 2.23 10.95 1.03
N GLN A 115 2.38 10.84 -0.30
CA GLN A 115 1.33 10.34 -1.18
C GLN A 115 0.84 8.93 -0.80
N LEU A 116 1.76 8.01 -0.44
CA LEU A 116 1.40 6.67 -0.01
C LEU A 116 0.64 6.68 1.32
N THR A 117 1.02 7.55 2.27
CA THR A 117 0.26 7.71 3.52
C THR A 117 -1.15 8.23 3.28
N MET A 118 -1.36 9.07 2.26
CA MET A 118 -2.69 9.58 1.87
C MET A 118 -3.58 8.51 1.25
N LYS A 119 -3.02 7.69 0.35
CA LYS A 119 -3.81 6.82 -0.54
C LYS A 119 -3.98 5.39 -0.02
N THR A 120 -3.14 4.93 0.89
CA THR A 120 -3.11 3.52 1.31
C THR A 120 -4.02 3.26 2.51
N ASN A 121 -4.97 2.35 2.32
CA ASN A 121 -6.00 2.02 3.32
C ASN A 121 -6.11 0.53 3.68
N GLN A 122 -5.73 -0.38 2.79
CA GLN A 122 -5.94 -1.83 3.00
C GLN A 122 -4.83 -2.47 3.83
N PHE A 123 -3.57 -2.20 3.51
CA PHE A 123 -2.44 -2.62 4.34
C PHE A 123 -1.82 -1.36 4.92
N ASN A 124 -2.39 -0.90 6.04
CA ASN A 124 -1.96 0.30 6.75
C ASN A 124 -2.26 0.15 8.24
N LEU A 125 -1.23 0.31 9.06
CA LEU A 125 -1.27 0.07 10.50
C LEU A 125 -2.23 1.02 11.24
N THR A 126 -2.18 2.32 10.91
CA THR A 126 -2.91 3.37 11.66
C THR A 126 -3.83 4.20 10.79
N THR A 127 -3.64 4.20 9.47
CA THR A 127 -4.25 5.15 8.52
C THR A 127 -3.98 6.62 8.82
N LYS A 128 -2.92 6.91 9.60
CA LYS A 128 -2.44 8.28 9.80
C LYS A 128 -2.01 8.89 8.47
N ARG A 129 -2.27 10.19 8.35
CA ARG A 129 -2.10 10.97 7.14
C ARG A 129 -1.02 12.00 7.40
N TYR A 130 0.10 11.87 6.68
CA TYR A 130 1.24 12.78 6.78
C TYR A 130 1.39 13.56 5.49
N GLN A 131 1.40 14.89 5.59
CA GLN A 131 1.80 15.74 4.47
C GLN A 131 3.33 15.72 4.31
N GLU A 132 3.83 16.31 3.22
CA GLU A 132 5.27 16.34 2.93
C GLU A 132 6.04 17.01 4.09
N GLU A 133 5.51 18.11 4.65
CA GLU A 133 6.13 18.83 5.76
C GLU A 133 6.17 18.01 7.05
N ASP A 134 5.20 17.12 7.26
CA ASP A 134 5.20 16.24 8.43
C ASP A 134 6.28 15.17 8.30
N ILE A 135 6.40 14.56 7.11
CA ILE A 135 7.45 13.57 6.82
C ILE A 135 8.83 14.22 6.91
N GLU A 136 9.01 15.45 6.42
CA GLU A 136 10.27 16.19 6.55
C GLU A 136 10.67 16.41 8.01
N LYS A 137 9.73 16.77 8.87
CA LYS A 137 9.99 16.95 10.30
C LYS A 137 10.42 15.64 10.94
N LEU A 138 9.69 14.55 10.67
CA LEU A 138 10.01 13.22 11.19
C LEU A 138 11.37 12.71 10.67
N ALA A 139 11.71 12.98 9.41
CA ALA A 139 13.00 12.58 8.83
C ALA A 139 14.19 13.34 9.41
N LYS A 140 13.98 14.56 9.93
CA LYS A 140 15.01 15.39 10.58
C LYS A 140 15.13 15.10 12.09
N ASP A 141 14.15 14.43 12.67
CA ASP A 141 14.13 14.10 14.09
C ASP A 141 14.96 12.84 14.36
N THR A 142 15.98 12.94 15.23
CA THR A 142 16.87 11.80 15.56
C THR A 142 16.17 10.68 16.30
N ASP A 143 15.01 10.97 16.91
CA ASP A 143 14.21 9.97 17.61
C ASP A 143 13.26 9.23 16.66
N PHE A 144 13.25 9.55 15.37
CA PHE A 144 12.46 8.86 14.36
C PHE A 144 13.34 8.31 13.24
N PHE A 145 12.87 7.21 12.65
CA PHE A 145 13.40 6.71 11.39
C PHE A 145 12.25 6.60 10.39
N VAL A 146 12.37 7.32 9.27
CA VAL A 146 11.42 7.27 8.17
C VAL A 146 12.08 6.53 7.01
N GLY A 147 11.53 5.36 6.68
CA GLY A 147 12.01 4.53 5.59
C GLY A 147 10.92 4.23 4.57
N CYS A 148 11.35 3.89 3.36
CA CYS A 148 10.49 3.40 2.30
C CYS A 148 11.14 2.22 1.57
N ALA A 149 10.34 1.48 0.80
CA ALA A 149 10.84 0.37 0.00
C ALA A 149 10.44 0.52 -1.47
N GLN A 150 11.45 0.44 -2.34
CA GLN A 150 11.28 0.29 -3.78
C GLN A 150 11.30 -1.19 -4.14
N VAL A 151 10.39 -1.61 -5.01
CA VAL A 151 10.22 -3.03 -5.36
C VAL A 151 10.36 -3.20 -6.86
N VAL A 152 11.32 -4.02 -7.28
CA VAL A 152 11.55 -4.40 -8.67
C VAL A 152 11.35 -5.90 -8.80
N ASP A 153 10.65 -6.33 -9.85
CA ASP A 153 10.56 -7.73 -10.25
C ASP A 153 11.02 -7.89 -11.70
N LYS A 154 11.06 -9.12 -12.21
CA LYS A 154 11.53 -9.39 -13.58
C LYS A 154 10.70 -8.70 -14.68
N PHE A 155 9.47 -8.28 -14.38
CA PHE A 155 8.60 -7.63 -15.36
C PHE A 155 8.74 -6.12 -15.35
N GLY A 156 9.12 -5.51 -14.22
CA GLY A 156 9.33 -4.08 -14.15
C GLY A 156 9.54 -3.53 -12.74
N ASP A 157 9.73 -2.21 -12.68
CA ASP A 157 9.86 -1.44 -11.45
C ASP A 157 8.46 -1.05 -10.94
N ASN A 158 8.11 -1.51 -9.74
CA ASN A 158 6.85 -1.15 -9.10
C ASN A 158 6.94 0.21 -8.38
N GLY A 159 8.12 0.83 -8.36
CA GLY A 159 8.43 2.07 -7.67
C GLY A 159 8.49 1.91 -6.16
N ILE A 160 8.46 3.05 -5.46
CA ILE A 160 8.29 3.06 -4.00
C ILE A 160 6.84 2.67 -3.70
N THR A 161 6.70 1.56 -3.00
CA THR A 161 5.41 0.91 -2.73
C THR A 161 5.13 0.75 -1.25
N SER A 162 6.11 0.98 -0.38
CA SER A 162 5.97 0.75 1.05
C SER A 162 6.58 1.89 1.85
N VAL A 163 6.00 2.16 3.02
CA VAL A 163 6.50 3.16 3.98
C VAL A 163 6.48 2.54 5.37
N TYR A 164 7.52 2.81 6.13
CA TYR A 164 7.58 2.50 7.55
C TYR A 164 8.18 3.67 8.34
N ILE A 165 7.55 4.01 9.46
CA ILE A 165 8.01 5.07 10.37
C ILE A 165 8.18 4.44 11.75
N ILE A 166 9.39 4.52 12.28
CA ILE A 166 9.75 3.97 13.58
C ILE A 166 10.02 5.13 14.53
N ASN A 167 9.28 5.20 15.62
CA ASN A 167 9.60 6.05 16.76
C ASN A 167 10.57 5.29 17.68
N LYS A 168 11.75 5.87 17.89
CA LYS A 168 12.88 5.38 18.66
C LYS A 168 13.16 6.24 19.92
N GLN A 169 12.24 7.11 20.33
CA GLN A 169 12.37 7.97 21.53
C GLN A 169 12.75 7.16 22.79
N ASN A 170 12.21 5.95 22.93
CA ASN A 170 12.65 5.00 23.95
C ASN A 170 13.67 4.02 23.34
N LYS A 171 14.89 4.02 23.89
CA LYS A 171 15.99 3.16 23.43
C LYS A 171 15.71 1.65 23.58
N LYS A 172 14.84 1.27 24.51
CA LYS A 172 14.49 -0.13 24.78
C LYS A 172 13.18 -0.57 24.18
N GLU A 173 12.36 0.37 23.73
CA GLU A 173 11.03 0.09 23.21
C GLU A 173 10.78 0.94 21.97
N TRP A 174 10.76 0.29 20.81
CA TRP A 174 10.45 0.98 19.56
C TRP A 174 8.97 0.88 19.23
N ILE A 175 8.46 1.90 18.55
CA ILE A 175 7.07 1.93 18.08
C ILE A 175 7.09 2.03 16.56
N ILE A 176 6.51 1.06 15.88
CA ILE A 176 6.09 1.17 14.48
C ILE A 176 4.87 2.08 14.46
N ASP A 177 5.09 3.35 14.15
CA ASP A 177 4.04 4.37 14.07
C ASP A 177 3.22 4.19 12.79
N THR A 178 3.92 3.96 11.68
CA THR A 178 3.33 3.77 10.36
C THR A 178 3.99 2.56 9.73
N PHE A 179 3.17 1.65 9.21
CA PHE A 179 3.61 0.61 8.31
C PHE A 179 2.51 0.37 7.28
N LEU A 180 2.86 0.56 6.01
CA LEU A 180 1.91 0.42 4.92
C LEU A 180 2.56 -0.21 3.69
N LEU A 181 1.71 -0.87 2.91
CA LEU A 181 2.07 -1.49 1.64
C LEU A 181 1.02 -1.11 0.60
N SER A 182 1.48 -0.66 -0.56
CA SER A 182 0.64 -0.45 -1.73
C SER A 182 0.04 -1.79 -2.18
N CYS A 183 -1.20 -1.76 -2.66
CA CYS A 183 -1.94 -2.94 -3.11
C CYS A 183 -1.26 -3.68 -4.28
N ARG A 184 -0.35 -3.02 -5.00
CA ARG A 184 0.33 -3.61 -6.17
C ARG A 184 1.28 -4.74 -5.80
N VAL A 185 1.86 -4.68 -4.60
CA VAL A 185 2.90 -5.61 -4.17
C VAL A 185 2.48 -6.48 -2.99
N MET A 186 1.23 -6.35 -2.55
CA MET A 186 0.66 -7.12 -1.45
C MET A 186 0.64 -8.61 -1.77
N GLY A 187 0.93 -9.45 -0.77
CA GLY A 187 0.95 -10.91 -0.92
C GLY A 187 2.21 -11.46 -1.58
N ARG A 188 3.26 -10.64 -1.71
CA ARG A 188 4.56 -11.03 -2.27
C ARG A 188 5.68 -11.12 -1.22
N GLU A 189 5.29 -11.22 0.06
CA GLU A 189 6.18 -11.31 1.22
C GLU A 189 7.12 -10.10 1.45
N ILE A 190 6.92 -9.00 0.72
CA ILE A 190 7.72 -7.77 0.88
C ILE A 190 7.52 -7.18 2.27
N GLU A 191 6.30 -7.26 2.81
CA GLU A 191 5.97 -6.89 4.17
C GLU A 191 6.79 -7.69 5.21
N LYS A 192 7.07 -8.98 4.95
CA LYS A 192 7.93 -9.80 5.81
C LYS A 192 9.38 -9.35 5.69
N ALA A 193 9.86 -9.04 4.48
CA ALA A 193 11.23 -8.57 4.29
C ALA A 193 11.51 -7.24 5.00
N ILE A 194 10.59 -6.27 4.90
CA ILE A 194 10.70 -4.99 5.61
C ILE A 194 10.65 -5.22 7.13
N LEU A 195 9.73 -6.05 7.61
CA LEU A 195 9.62 -6.36 9.03
C LEU A 195 10.88 -7.07 9.56
N ALA A 196 11.46 -7.98 8.80
CA ALA A 196 12.73 -8.64 9.15
C ALA A 196 13.85 -7.63 9.33
N HIS A 197 13.97 -6.66 8.42
CA HIS A 197 14.92 -5.57 8.55
C HIS A 197 14.67 -4.73 9.81
N ILE A 198 13.43 -4.32 10.09
CA ILE A 198 13.08 -3.55 11.30
C ILE A 198 13.45 -4.33 12.58
N ILE A 199 13.15 -5.63 12.62
CA ILE A 199 13.47 -6.49 13.78
C ILE A 199 14.99 -6.65 13.93
N SER A 200 15.72 -6.81 12.83
CA SER A 200 17.19 -6.88 12.83
C SER A 200 17.83 -5.59 13.34
N ASP A 201 17.37 -4.43 12.85
CA ASP A 201 17.82 -3.11 13.32
C ASP A 201 17.55 -2.92 14.82
N ALA A 202 16.35 -3.26 15.28
CA ALA A 202 16.01 -3.21 16.70
C ALA A 202 16.92 -4.11 17.55
N ARG A 203 17.25 -5.31 17.07
CA ARG A 203 18.19 -6.22 17.74
C ARG A 203 19.60 -5.64 17.83
N ASN A 204 20.12 -5.10 16.72
CA ASN A 204 21.44 -4.47 16.68
C ASN A 204 21.54 -3.27 17.63
N ASN A 205 20.40 -2.63 17.95
CA ASN A 205 20.28 -1.54 18.91
C ASN A 205 19.89 -1.99 20.33
N ASN A 206 19.86 -3.30 20.61
CA ASN A 206 19.50 -3.88 21.92
C ASN A 206 18.11 -3.44 22.42
N VAL A 207 17.14 -3.35 21.52
CA VAL A 207 15.74 -3.05 21.82
C VAL A 207 15.07 -4.30 22.41
N ASP A 208 14.35 -4.14 23.51
CA ASP A 208 13.73 -5.24 24.22
C ASP A 208 12.36 -5.60 23.61
N LYS A 209 11.63 -4.60 23.09
CA LYS A 209 10.29 -4.75 22.51
C LYS A 209 10.03 -3.81 21.34
N ILE A 210 9.25 -4.29 20.37
CA ILE A 210 8.68 -3.46 19.32
C ILE A 210 7.15 -3.48 19.44
N TYR A 211 6.56 -2.30 19.48
CA TYR A 211 5.12 -2.08 19.49
C TYR A 211 4.67 -1.64 18.09
N ALA A 212 3.62 -2.26 17.56
CA ALA A 212 2.94 -1.80 16.35
C ALA A 212 1.56 -1.26 16.75
N ASN A 213 1.40 0.07 16.64
CA ASN A 213 0.16 0.74 17.02
C ASN A 213 -0.90 0.51 15.97
N TYR A 214 -1.89 -0.35 16.24
CA TYR A 214 -2.92 -0.68 15.27
C TYR A 214 -4.20 0.11 15.55
N ILE A 215 -4.68 0.88 14.57
CA ILE A 215 -5.97 1.56 14.63
C ILE A 215 -6.93 0.82 13.69
N PRO A 216 -7.93 0.09 14.21
CA PRO A 216 -8.80 -0.73 13.38
C PRO A 216 -9.70 0.12 12.48
N THR A 217 -9.86 -0.32 11.24
CA THR A 217 -10.77 0.23 10.24
C THR A 217 -11.47 -0.92 9.50
N GLN A 218 -12.50 -0.60 8.70
CA GLN A 218 -13.16 -1.62 7.88
C GLN A 218 -12.25 -2.26 6.82
N LYS A 219 -11.19 -1.56 6.39
CA LYS A 219 -10.36 -1.96 5.24
C LYS A 219 -9.00 -2.55 5.67
N ASN A 220 -8.49 -2.26 6.87
CA ASN A 220 -7.13 -2.65 7.29
C ASN A 220 -7.01 -3.96 8.07
N LYS A 221 -7.93 -4.90 7.87
CA LYS A 221 -7.79 -6.28 8.39
C LYS A 221 -6.54 -7.02 7.89
N PRO A 222 -6.08 -6.84 6.62
CA PRO A 222 -4.90 -7.55 6.12
C PRO A 222 -3.64 -7.38 6.97
N ILE A 223 -3.36 -6.16 7.46
CA ILE A 223 -2.15 -5.92 8.27
C ILE A 223 -2.27 -6.51 9.68
N GLU A 224 -3.48 -6.55 10.26
CA GLU A 224 -3.72 -7.20 11.55
C GLU A 224 -3.43 -8.71 11.46
N ASN A 225 -3.95 -9.37 10.42
CA ASN A 225 -3.68 -10.79 10.16
C ASN A 225 -2.19 -11.03 9.95
N PHE A 226 -1.51 -10.14 9.22
CA PHE A 226 -0.07 -10.19 9.02
C PHE A 226 0.70 -10.14 10.35
N LEU A 227 0.40 -9.17 11.23
CA LEU A 227 1.07 -9.06 12.54
C LEU A 227 0.89 -10.32 13.38
N SER A 228 -0.34 -10.86 13.44
CA SER A 228 -0.62 -12.11 14.15
C SER A 228 0.19 -13.28 13.59
N ASN A 229 0.29 -13.40 12.26
CA ASN A 229 1.04 -14.47 11.60
C ASN A 229 2.55 -14.34 11.81
N CYS A 230 3.05 -13.12 11.98
CA CYS A 230 4.45 -12.83 12.27
C CYS A 230 4.83 -12.99 13.75
N GLY A 231 3.91 -13.48 14.60
CA GLY A 231 4.18 -13.76 16.00
C GLY A 231 4.07 -12.56 16.93
N PHE A 232 3.50 -11.44 16.46
CA PHE A 232 3.10 -10.38 17.36
C PHE A 232 1.97 -10.86 18.27
N LYS A 233 2.01 -10.46 19.53
CA LYS A 233 0.95 -10.70 20.51
C LYS A 233 0.15 -9.42 20.69
N HIS A 234 -1.16 -9.54 20.69
CA HIS A 234 -2.05 -8.41 20.95
C HIS A 234 -2.04 -8.05 22.44
N GLU A 235 -1.72 -6.81 22.77
CA GLU A 235 -1.78 -6.27 24.14
C GLU A 235 -2.47 -4.89 24.12
N LYS A 236 -3.66 -4.81 24.74
CA LYS A 236 -4.52 -3.61 24.77
C LYS A 236 -4.85 -3.09 23.36
N ASN A 237 -4.16 -2.03 22.90
CA ASN A 237 -4.38 -1.35 21.62
C ASN A 237 -3.17 -1.47 20.68
N SER A 238 -2.18 -2.30 21.02
CA SER A 238 -0.96 -2.47 20.24
C SER A 238 -0.63 -3.94 20.06
N TRP A 239 0.07 -4.23 18.97
CA TRP A 239 0.68 -5.53 18.73
C TRP A 239 2.13 -5.48 19.20
N ILE A 240 2.60 -6.49 19.90
CA ILE A 240 3.96 -6.50 20.47
C ILE A 240 4.73 -7.71 19.99
N ILE A 241 5.97 -7.47 19.58
CA ILE A 241 6.95 -8.52 19.33
C ILE A 241 8.22 -8.26 20.13
N ILE A 242 8.84 -9.34 20.59
CA ILE A 242 10.20 -9.31 21.15
C ILE A 242 11.13 -9.57 19.97
N PRO A 243 12.13 -8.72 19.69
CA PRO A 243 13.12 -8.96 18.64
C PRO A 243 13.96 -10.22 18.93
N LYS A 244 13.45 -11.40 18.54
CA LYS A 244 14.13 -12.70 18.69
C LYS A 244 15.06 -12.96 17.51
N ASP A 245 16.03 -13.87 17.70
CA ASP A 245 17.02 -14.23 16.68
C ASP A 245 16.43 -14.83 15.38
N ASP A 246 15.25 -15.44 15.44
CA ASP A 246 14.74 -16.34 14.40
C ASP A 246 13.76 -15.73 13.38
N PHE A 247 13.50 -14.41 13.37
CA PHE A 247 12.64 -13.84 12.33
C PHE A 247 13.36 -13.83 10.97
N LYS A 248 13.03 -14.80 10.11
CA LYS A 248 13.73 -15.04 8.86
C LYS A 248 13.29 -14.08 7.75
N LEU A 249 14.28 -13.57 7.01
CA LEU A 249 14.06 -12.95 5.71
C LEU A 249 13.50 -14.01 4.75
N PRO A 250 12.52 -13.69 3.89
CA PRO A 250 12.09 -14.59 2.83
C PRO A 250 13.24 -14.93 1.87
N ASP A 251 13.50 -16.22 1.64
CA ASP A 251 14.61 -16.69 0.80
C ASP A 251 14.50 -16.22 -0.67
N CYS A 252 13.29 -15.91 -1.12
CA CYS A 252 12.98 -15.48 -2.48
C CYS A 252 13.19 -13.98 -2.74
N ILE A 253 13.50 -13.19 -1.71
CA ILE A 253 13.64 -11.73 -1.82
C ILE A 253 15.11 -11.33 -1.67
N LYS A 254 15.63 -10.62 -2.67
CA LYS A 254 16.91 -9.93 -2.55
C LYS A 254 16.71 -8.55 -1.92
N LEU A 255 17.07 -8.41 -0.65
CA LEU A 255 17.07 -7.13 0.07
C LEU A 255 18.34 -6.33 -0.25
N ILE A 256 18.18 -5.04 -0.51
CA ILE A 256 19.26 -4.07 -0.75
C ILE A 256 19.02 -2.89 0.19
N GLU A 257 20.03 -2.48 0.96
CA GLU A 257 19.96 -1.33 1.85
C GLU A 257 20.71 -0.16 1.19
N GLU A 258 20.03 0.97 0.98
CA GLU A 258 20.52 2.19 0.29
C GLU A 258 20.42 3.45 1.17
#